data_AF-A0A7S3MTR4-F1
#
_entry.id   AF-A0A7S3MTR4-F1
#
_cell.length_a   1.000
_cell.length_b   1.000
_cell.length_c   1.000
_cell.angle_alpha   90.00
_cell.angle_beta   90.00
_cell.angle_gamma   90.00
#
_symmetry.space_group_name_H-M   'P 1'
#
loop_
_entity.id
_entity.type
_entity.pdbx_description
1 polymer ?
#
loop_
_entity_poly.entity_id
_entity_poly.type
_entity_poly.pdbx_seq_one_letter_code
_entity_poly.pdbx_strand_id
1 'polypeptide(L)'
;TRYEFAEIKSDIDIDQCAFYDNADKLILLDPSICGGNTTCVNNRTEYDGKADLYPIEVMARPVYCIEDLPPIHQPYKAHPGSKCSSNEDCLIYYYPYNSSKEIKGCNKAKKICEGFEKDKVFQSYFFLPQFCNPGLFAKKYNGVQDGYKCVDQYKKGHKCSRSHECSNDSVCVNSTCTEIGSLKSGTKLNAVDDNQLYEHPWLACETFYWEFLKWLPDKISAEYKCKDPPHSNNGQAAECQGSYDCRVSDGHHTYCQCGLSGKSHCSLAEGDHYSLEFNKFHKQWFFSPEVHNCNAIGRFQGQCILDYMNKNLSNYYIYYYIMKGSYHLIKDADEKLVKVFAPRFYSLNQTINGGNNGGNGEDSSRLI
;
A
#
# COMPACT_ATOMS: atom_id res chain seq x y z
N THR A 1 -6.97 -15.64 21.28
CA THR A 1 -6.34 -14.94 22.41
C THR A 1 -7.40 -14.12 23.09
N ARG A 2 -7.38 -14.09 24.42
CA ARG A 2 -8.31 -13.29 25.24
C ARG A 2 -7.62 -11.99 25.64
N TYR A 3 -8.40 -10.98 26.03
CA TYR A 3 -7.91 -9.69 26.48
C TYR A 3 -8.56 -9.35 27.81
N GLU A 4 -7.76 -8.88 28.77
CA GLU A 4 -8.26 -8.41 30.06
C GLU A 4 -7.59 -7.08 30.40
N PHE A 5 -8.42 -6.11 30.83
CA PHE A 5 -7.93 -4.89 31.43
C PHE A 5 -7.60 -5.18 32.89
N ALA A 6 -6.35 -4.96 33.29
CA ALA A 6 -5.87 -5.23 34.64
C ALA A 6 -4.98 -4.09 35.10
N GLU A 7 -4.92 -3.85 36.41
CA GLU A 7 -3.93 -2.95 37.00
C GLU A 7 -2.62 -3.72 37.18
N ILE A 8 -1.59 -3.34 36.44
CA ILE A 8 -0.33 -4.07 36.40
C ILE A 8 0.65 -3.37 37.35
N LYS A 9 0.96 -4.06 38.45
CA LYS A 9 2.02 -3.65 39.38
C LYS A 9 3.38 -3.99 38.75
N SER A 10 3.92 -3.09 37.93
CA SER A 10 5.21 -3.30 37.28
C SER A 10 6.37 -2.97 38.23
N ASP A 11 7.19 -3.97 38.56
CA ASP A 11 8.55 -3.81 39.09
C ASP A 11 9.61 -3.82 37.95
N ILE A 12 9.20 -3.91 36.67
CA ILE A 12 10.07 -4.09 35.49
C ILE A 12 9.50 -3.34 34.28
N ASP A 13 10.27 -2.37 33.77
CA ASP A 13 9.99 -1.45 32.64
C ASP A 13 8.74 -0.56 32.81
N ILE A 14 8.99 0.74 33.03
CA ILE A 14 8.01 1.76 33.41
C ILE A 14 7.10 2.16 32.22
N ASP A 15 7.48 1.79 30.99
CA ASP A 15 6.82 2.27 29.77
C ASP A 15 6.03 1.17 29.01
N GLN A 16 5.98 -0.07 29.50
CA GLN A 16 5.20 -1.15 28.89
C GLN A 16 3.79 -1.21 29.48
N CYS A 17 2.77 -1.07 28.62
CA CYS A 17 1.37 -0.98 29.04
C CYS A 17 0.53 -2.21 28.66
N ALA A 18 1.12 -3.23 28.01
CA ALA A 18 0.49 -4.54 27.86
C ALA A 18 1.50 -5.69 27.90
N PHE A 19 1.09 -6.84 28.42
CA PHE A 19 1.93 -8.03 28.60
C PHE A 19 1.20 -9.27 28.08
N TYR A 20 1.94 -10.15 27.39
CA TYR A 20 1.42 -11.43 26.92
C TYR A 20 1.73 -12.53 27.95
N ASP A 21 0.68 -13.05 28.58
CA ASP A 21 0.77 -14.25 29.38
C ASP A 21 0.76 -15.49 28.45
N ASN A 22 1.92 -16.12 28.35
CA ASN A 22 2.10 -17.33 27.55
C ASN A 22 1.33 -18.54 28.08
N ALA A 23 1.14 -18.64 29.40
CA ALA A 23 0.46 -19.77 30.03
C ALA A 23 -1.02 -19.76 29.68
N ASP A 24 -1.65 -18.59 29.82
CA ASP A 24 -3.09 -18.42 29.61
C ASP A 24 -3.47 -17.95 28.20
N LYS A 25 -2.47 -17.65 27.34
CA LYS A 25 -2.66 -17.05 26.01
C LYS A 25 -3.55 -15.81 26.10
N LEU A 26 -3.21 -14.95 27.05
CA LEU A 26 -3.96 -13.78 27.49
C LEU A 26 -3.09 -12.52 27.32
N ILE A 27 -3.69 -11.44 26.84
CA ILE A 27 -3.04 -10.12 26.89
C ILE A 27 -3.65 -9.34 28.06
N LEU A 28 -2.80 -9.00 29.03
CA LEU A 28 -3.11 -8.11 30.13
C LEU A 28 -2.76 -6.68 29.69
N LEU A 29 -3.76 -5.81 29.67
CA LEU A 29 -3.63 -4.44 29.18
C LEU A 29 -3.90 -3.45 30.31
N ASP A 30 -2.93 -2.59 30.59
CA ASP A 30 -3.05 -1.49 31.55
C ASP A 30 -2.67 -0.15 30.91
N PRO A 31 -3.63 0.52 30.25
CA PRO A 31 -3.36 1.83 29.66
C PRO A 31 -3.07 2.91 30.71
N SER A 32 -3.35 2.67 32.00
CA SER A 32 -3.15 3.65 33.07
C SER A 32 -1.69 3.84 33.46
N ILE A 33 -0.82 2.88 33.08
CA ILE A 33 0.64 3.02 33.16
C ILE A 33 1.12 4.24 32.36
N CYS A 34 0.46 4.56 31.25
CA CYS A 34 0.82 5.70 30.44
C CYS A 34 0.32 7.01 31.06
N GLY A 35 1.26 7.78 31.62
CA GLY A 35 1.00 9.09 32.21
C GLY A 35 1.38 10.26 31.30
N GLY A 36 0.97 11.47 31.71
CA GLY A 36 1.32 12.72 31.03
C GLY A 36 0.76 12.79 29.61
N ASN A 37 1.65 12.98 28.63
CA ASN A 37 1.30 13.10 27.21
C ASN A 37 1.41 11.76 26.45
N THR A 38 1.67 10.65 27.14
CA THR A 38 1.86 9.35 26.48
C THR A 38 0.55 8.58 26.35
N THR A 39 0.42 7.75 25.32
CA THR A 39 -0.71 6.84 25.10
C THR A 39 -0.21 5.42 24.90
N CYS A 40 -0.91 4.46 25.50
CA CYS A 40 -0.65 3.05 25.32
C CYS A 40 -0.99 2.61 23.90
N VAL A 41 0.00 2.20 23.11
CA VAL A 41 -0.21 1.75 21.74
C VAL A 41 0.74 0.62 21.35
N ASN A 42 0.29 -0.20 20.41
CA ASN A 42 1.19 -1.10 19.69
C ASN A 42 2.04 -0.27 18.72
N ASN A 43 3.30 -0.04 19.06
CA ASN A 43 4.20 0.87 18.34
C ASN A 43 4.77 0.27 17.02
N ARG A 44 4.32 -0.92 16.60
CA ARG A 44 4.86 -1.58 15.39
C ARG A 44 3.88 -1.62 14.22
N THR A 45 3.30 -0.45 13.93
CA THR A 45 2.43 -0.18 12.78
C THR A 45 3.27 0.03 11.50
N GLU A 46 3.85 -1.06 10.98
CA GLU A 46 4.60 -1.03 9.72
C GLU A 46 3.65 -0.97 8.50
N TYR A 47 4.08 -0.33 7.40
CA TYR A 47 3.25 -0.08 6.20
C TYR A 47 3.15 -1.28 5.23
N ASP A 48 3.86 -2.39 5.47
CA ASP A 48 3.55 -3.61 4.72
C ASP A 48 2.09 -3.96 5.03
N GLY A 49 1.24 -4.17 4.01
CA GLY A 49 -0.22 -4.28 4.09
C GLY A 49 -0.77 -5.40 4.99
N LYS A 50 0.10 -5.96 5.85
CA LYS A 50 -0.10 -6.97 6.86
C LYS A 50 0.03 -6.42 8.29
N ALA A 51 0.68 -5.28 8.52
CA ALA A 51 1.29 -4.99 9.83
C ALA A 51 0.57 -3.99 10.75
N ASP A 52 -0.57 -3.40 10.37
CA ASP A 52 -1.38 -2.68 11.36
C ASP A 52 -2.13 -3.67 12.27
N LEU A 53 -2.51 -4.84 11.76
CA LEU A 53 -3.47 -5.73 12.44
C LEU A 53 -3.23 -7.23 12.28
N TYR A 54 -2.06 -7.76 11.87
CA TYR A 54 -1.88 -9.23 11.83
C TYR A 54 -2.04 -9.82 13.24
N PRO A 55 -3.12 -10.56 13.57
CA PRO A 55 -3.45 -10.85 14.96
C PRO A 55 -2.33 -11.66 15.63
N ILE A 56 -1.73 -12.63 14.92
CA ILE A 56 -0.63 -13.45 15.43
C ILE A 56 0.63 -12.64 15.69
N GLU A 57 0.92 -11.60 14.90
CA GLU A 57 2.09 -10.75 15.11
C GLU A 57 1.83 -9.64 16.14
N VAL A 58 0.60 -9.12 16.19
CA VAL A 58 0.13 -8.14 17.19
C VAL A 58 0.18 -8.74 18.60
N MET A 59 -0.11 -10.04 18.74
CA MET A 59 -0.18 -10.72 20.04
C MET A 59 1.20 -11.11 20.62
N ALA A 60 2.25 -11.12 19.80
CA ALA A 60 3.61 -11.50 20.21
C ALA A 60 4.56 -10.29 20.36
N ARG A 61 4.03 -9.07 20.27
CA ARG A 61 4.83 -7.83 20.28
C ARG A 61 4.50 -6.95 21.47
N PRO A 62 5.50 -6.27 22.04
CA PRO A 62 5.29 -5.41 23.20
C PRO A 62 4.52 -4.13 22.85
N VAL A 63 3.65 -3.72 23.77
CA VAL A 63 2.79 -2.52 23.68
C VAL A 63 3.31 -1.51 24.69
N TYR A 64 3.62 -0.30 24.23
CA TYR A 64 4.31 0.71 25.04
C TYR A 64 3.55 2.03 25.09
N CYS A 65 3.88 2.84 26.08
CA CYS A 65 3.52 4.24 26.16
C CYS A 65 4.37 5.04 25.17
N ILE A 66 3.73 5.77 24.25
CA ILE A 66 4.41 6.68 23.33
C ILE A 66 3.77 8.07 23.35
N GLU A 67 4.56 9.11 23.14
CA GLU A 67 4.07 10.49 23.05
C GLU A 67 3.27 10.73 21.77
N ASP A 68 3.84 10.35 20.62
CA ASP A 68 3.24 10.52 19.30
C ASP A 68 3.37 9.24 18.48
N LEU A 69 2.37 8.95 17.64
CA LEU A 69 2.50 7.89 16.65
C LEU A 69 3.65 8.21 15.70
N PRO A 70 4.57 7.26 15.43
CA PRO A 70 5.65 7.49 14.49
C PRO A 70 5.07 7.90 13.13
N PRO A 71 5.73 8.81 12.39
CA PRO A 71 5.25 9.20 11.07
C PRO A 71 5.19 7.97 10.15
N ILE A 72 4.31 8.04 9.16
CA ILE A 72 4.25 7.00 8.12
C ILE A 72 5.45 7.22 7.21
N HIS A 73 6.55 6.53 7.51
CA HIS A 73 7.79 6.69 6.77
C HIS A 73 8.30 5.31 6.34
N GLN A 74 8.49 5.11 5.03
CA GLN A 74 9.29 4.01 4.49
C GLN A 74 10.53 4.58 3.81
N PRO A 75 11.50 5.14 4.56
CA PRO A 75 12.72 5.63 3.94
C PRO A 75 13.51 4.50 3.29
N TYR A 76 13.33 3.25 3.73
CA TYR A 76 14.19 2.17 3.31
C TYR A 76 13.97 1.77 1.85
N LYS A 77 15.01 1.94 1.03
CA LYS A 77 15.07 1.50 -0.37
C LYS A 77 14.04 2.18 -1.29
N ALA A 78 13.85 3.48 -1.10
CA ALA A 78 13.03 4.33 -1.94
C ALA A 78 13.58 4.46 -3.37
N HIS A 79 12.68 4.63 -4.34
CA HIS A 79 13.03 4.77 -5.75
C HIS A 79 13.51 6.19 -6.08
N PRO A 80 14.28 6.41 -7.17
CA PRO A 80 14.51 7.73 -7.73
C PRO A 80 13.23 8.57 -7.80
N GLY A 81 13.34 9.82 -7.38
CA GLY A 81 12.20 10.73 -7.21
C GLY A 81 11.63 10.76 -5.80
N SER A 82 11.65 9.67 -5.03
CA SER A 82 11.17 9.67 -3.64
C SER A 82 12.00 10.57 -2.72
N LYS A 83 11.39 11.05 -1.64
CA LYS A 83 12.06 11.86 -0.61
C LYS A 83 13.03 11.00 0.19
N CYS A 84 14.12 11.61 0.65
CA CYS A 84 15.17 10.94 1.43
C CYS A 84 15.85 11.88 2.42
N SER A 85 16.39 11.29 3.48
CA SER A 85 17.20 11.95 4.50
C SER A 85 18.68 11.57 4.38
N SER A 86 18.98 10.33 3.99
CA SER A 86 20.33 9.81 3.78
C SER A 86 20.43 8.92 2.54
N ASN A 87 21.65 8.55 2.14
CA ASN A 87 21.86 7.73 0.94
C ASN A 87 21.28 6.32 1.10
N GLU A 88 21.31 5.81 2.32
CA GLU A 88 20.74 4.53 2.74
C GLU A 88 19.22 4.47 2.54
N ASP A 89 18.56 5.62 2.41
CA ASP A 89 17.14 5.63 2.06
C ASP A 89 16.93 5.24 0.59
N CYS A 90 17.92 5.41 -0.27
CA CYS A 90 17.75 5.23 -1.71
C CYS A 90 18.11 3.81 -2.17
N LEU A 91 17.19 3.15 -2.88
CA LEU A 91 17.38 1.80 -3.42
C LEU A 91 18.70 1.66 -4.19
N ILE A 92 19.00 2.64 -5.04
CA ILE A 92 20.17 2.66 -5.92
C ILE A 92 21.50 2.64 -5.16
N TYR A 93 21.52 3.06 -3.88
CA TYR A 93 22.72 3.04 -3.04
C TYR A 93 23.13 1.63 -2.64
N TYR A 94 22.17 0.72 -2.43
CA TYR A 94 22.42 -0.66 -1.97
C TYR A 94 22.78 -1.65 -3.06
N TYR A 95 22.60 -1.28 -4.32
CA TYR A 95 22.99 -2.11 -5.47
C TYR A 95 24.19 -1.47 -6.17
N PRO A 96 25.36 -1.38 -5.50
CA PRO A 96 26.53 -0.72 -6.06
C PRO A 96 26.96 -1.38 -7.37
N TYR A 97 27.14 -0.53 -8.37
CA TYR A 97 27.60 -0.85 -9.71
C TYR A 97 29.10 -1.14 -9.73
N ASN A 98 29.53 -2.09 -10.57
CA ASN A 98 30.95 -2.42 -10.76
C ASN A 98 31.56 -1.81 -12.06
N SER A 99 31.00 -0.72 -12.61
CA SER A 99 31.60 -0.07 -13.79
C SER A 99 31.46 1.45 -13.89
N SER A 100 30.40 2.04 -13.33
CA SER A 100 30.33 3.49 -13.13
C SER A 100 30.72 3.80 -11.68
N LYS A 101 31.87 4.44 -11.46
CA LYS A 101 32.35 4.91 -10.14
C LYS A 101 31.41 5.93 -9.44
N GLU A 102 30.19 6.11 -9.92
CA GLU A 102 29.24 7.12 -9.49
C GLU A 102 28.13 6.46 -8.68
N ILE A 103 28.31 6.44 -7.36
CA ILE A 103 27.26 5.99 -6.42
C ILE A 103 26.20 7.09 -6.38
N LYS A 104 25.00 6.78 -6.85
CA LYS A 104 23.81 7.62 -6.66
C LYS A 104 23.18 7.32 -5.30
N GLY A 105 22.45 8.29 -4.78
CA GLY A 105 21.87 8.23 -3.44
C GLY A 105 20.97 9.43 -3.22
N CYS A 106 20.94 9.93 -2.00
CA CYS A 106 20.12 11.08 -1.64
C CYS A 106 20.80 12.38 -2.04
N ASN A 107 20.14 13.17 -2.91
CA ASN A 107 20.56 14.54 -3.15
C ASN A 107 20.33 15.35 -1.87
N LYS A 108 21.41 15.77 -1.21
CA LYS A 108 21.31 16.53 0.05
C LYS A 108 20.59 17.87 -0.07
N ALA A 109 20.67 18.53 -1.23
CA ALA A 109 20.05 19.84 -1.47
C ALA A 109 18.54 19.71 -1.77
N LYS A 110 18.15 18.72 -2.57
CA LYS A 110 16.75 18.48 -2.97
C LYS A 110 15.99 17.55 -2.02
N LYS A 111 16.70 16.79 -1.18
CA LYS A 111 16.15 15.74 -0.30
C LYS A 111 15.35 14.69 -1.08
N ILE A 112 15.85 14.30 -2.24
CA ILE A 112 15.26 13.27 -3.11
C ILE A 112 16.31 12.24 -3.56
N CYS A 113 15.90 11.01 -3.77
CA CYS A 113 16.74 9.96 -4.34
C CYS A 113 17.02 10.26 -5.81
N GLU A 114 18.30 10.34 -6.17
CA GLU A 114 18.73 10.56 -7.55
C GLU A 114 18.81 9.25 -8.32
N GLY A 115 18.20 9.23 -9.50
CA GLY A 115 18.43 8.22 -10.51
C GLY A 115 19.39 8.69 -11.59
N PHE A 116 19.53 7.86 -12.62
CA PHE A 116 20.26 8.20 -13.83
C PHE A 116 19.44 9.17 -14.71
N GLU A 117 20.14 10.15 -15.27
CA GLU A 117 19.58 11.15 -16.17
C GLU A 117 19.31 10.58 -17.57
N LYS A 118 18.56 11.33 -18.38
CA LYS A 118 18.26 10.98 -19.76
C LYS A 118 19.55 10.71 -20.54
N ASP A 119 19.49 9.70 -21.40
CA ASP A 119 20.58 9.23 -22.24
C ASP A 119 21.79 8.62 -21.52
N LYS A 120 21.82 8.62 -20.19
CA LYS A 120 22.88 7.97 -19.42
C LYS A 120 22.78 6.45 -19.54
N VAL A 121 23.92 5.82 -19.83
CA VAL A 121 24.07 4.37 -19.94
C VAL A 121 24.66 3.83 -18.63
N PHE A 122 24.14 2.70 -18.16
CA PHE A 122 24.57 2.03 -16.94
C PHE A 122 24.47 0.50 -17.07
N GLN A 123 25.25 -0.27 -16.31
CA GLN A 123 25.22 -1.75 -16.31
C GLN A 123 24.60 -2.34 -15.06
N SER A 124 23.52 -3.09 -15.15
CA SER A 124 22.89 -3.69 -13.97
C SER A 124 22.81 -5.20 -14.07
N TYR A 125 23.39 -5.90 -13.09
CA TYR A 125 23.29 -7.36 -12.96
C TYR A 125 21.85 -7.83 -12.67
N PHE A 126 21.04 -6.94 -12.09
CA PHE A 126 19.60 -7.15 -11.94
C PHE A 126 18.89 -6.26 -12.97
N PHE A 127 17.91 -6.79 -13.72
CA PHE A 127 17.06 -5.94 -14.54
C PHE A 127 16.24 -5.04 -13.60
N LEU A 128 16.67 -3.78 -13.43
CA LEU A 128 16.03 -2.83 -12.52
C LEU A 128 15.61 -1.57 -13.31
N PRO A 129 14.45 -1.63 -14.01
CA PRO A 129 13.82 -0.49 -14.70
C PRO A 129 13.67 0.78 -13.84
N GLN A 130 13.78 0.65 -12.52
CA GLN A 130 13.57 1.67 -11.51
C GLN A 130 14.76 2.60 -11.22
N PHE A 131 15.85 2.59 -12.00
CA PHE A 131 17.03 3.42 -11.68
C PHE A 131 17.10 4.76 -12.42
N CYS A 132 16.18 5.03 -13.33
CA CYS A 132 16.10 6.32 -14.01
C CYS A 132 15.32 7.35 -13.18
N ASN A 133 15.64 8.63 -13.37
CA ASN A 133 14.91 9.75 -12.79
C ASN A 133 13.42 9.76 -13.22
N PRO A 134 12.54 10.48 -12.50
CA PRO A 134 11.15 10.66 -12.88
C PRO A 134 10.96 11.11 -14.34
N GLY A 135 9.91 10.58 -14.98
CA GLY A 135 9.63 10.78 -16.42
C GLY A 135 10.42 9.88 -17.38
N LEU A 136 11.35 9.06 -16.86
CA LEU A 136 12.21 8.18 -17.63
C LEU A 136 12.04 6.72 -17.20
N PHE A 137 12.43 5.79 -18.07
CA PHE A 137 12.58 4.38 -17.74
C PHE A 137 13.87 3.81 -18.33
N ALA A 138 14.35 2.69 -17.80
CA ALA A 138 15.57 2.04 -18.28
C ALA A 138 15.27 1.09 -19.45
N LYS A 139 15.81 1.40 -20.63
CA LYS A 139 15.70 0.56 -21.83
C LYS A 139 17.00 -0.22 -22.04
N LYS A 140 16.90 -1.52 -22.35
CA LYS A 140 18.07 -2.36 -22.67
C LYS A 140 18.92 -1.73 -23.79
N TYR A 141 20.22 -1.68 -23.57
CA TYR A 141 21.21 -1.05 -24.46
C TYR A 141 22.28 -2.06 -24.86
N ASN A 142 22.29 -2.44 -26.13
CA ASN A 142 23.17 -3.50 -26.65
C ASN A 142 24.65 -3.11 -26.78
N GLY A 143 25.01 -1.84 -26.58
CA GLY A 143 26.40 -1.39 -26.67
C GLY A 143 27.25 -1.73 -25.44
N VAL A 144 26.64 -2.26 -24.38
CA VAL A 144 27.31 -2.66 -23.14
C VAL A 144 26.65 -3.94 -22.62
N GLN A 145 27.43 -4.92 -22.17
CA GLN A 145 26.88 -6.14 -21.55
C GLN A 145 26.06 -5.76 -20.31
N ASP A 146 24.84 -6.29 -20.21
CA ASP A 146 23.86 -5.93 -19.16
C ASP A 146 23.62 -4.41 -19.06
N GLY A 147 23.78 -3.72 -20.18
CA GLY A 147 23.63 -2.28 -20.31
C GLY A 147 22.16 -1.85 -20.44
N TYR A 148 21.85 -0.73 -19.82
CA TYR A 148 20.59 0.00 -19.93
C TYR A 148 20.86 1.46 -20.18
N LYS A 149 19.91 2.13 -20.84
CA LYS A 149 19.93 3.56 -21.12
C LYS A 149 18.62 4.17 -20.64
N CYS A 150 18.68 5.29 -19.91
CA CYS A 150 17.46 6.02 -19.54
C CYS A 150 16.89 6.76 -20.74
N VAL A 151 15.61 6.51 -21.02
CA VAL A 151 14.86 7.14 -22.12
C VAL A 151 13.50 7.64 -21.63
N ASP A 152 12.87 8.52 -22.39
CA ASP A 152 11.54 9.04 -22.06
C ASP A 152 10.50 7.92 -22.00
N GLN A 153 9.58 8.01 -21.05
CA GLN A 153 8.40 7.14 -21.02
C GLN A 153 7.52 7.32 -22.25
N TYR A 154 6.93 6.22 -22.69
CA TYR A 154 5.98 6.15 -23.79
C TYR A 154 4.64 6.80 -23.40
N LYS A 155 4.16 7.69 -24.26
CA LYS A 155 2.87 8.34 -24.07
C LYS A 155 1.72 7.40 -24.42
N LYS A 156 0.51 7.72 -23.98
CA LYS A 156 -0.74 7.04 -24.40
C LYS A 156 -0.75 6.73 -25.91
N GLY A 157 -1.20 5.53 -26.26
CA GLY A 157 -1.29 5.04 -27.64
C GLY A 157 0.03 4.54 -28.24
N HIS A 158 1.17 4.73 -27.58
CA HIS A 158 2.44 4.17 -28.05
C HIS A 158 2.55 2.68 -27.72
N LYS A 159 3.34 1.96 -28.53
CA LYS A 159 3.64 0.55 -28.29
C LYS A 159 4.50 0.40 -27.03
N CYS A 160 4.15 -0.60 -26.22
CA CYS A 160 4.87 -0.97 -25.01
C CYS A 160 4.93 -2.49 -24.88
N SER A 161 5.86 -2.96 -24.07
CA SER A 161 5.93 -4.35 -23.59
C SER A 161 5.60 -4.46 -22.11
N ARG A 162 5.80 -3.37 -21.35
CA ARG A 162 5.67 -3.33 -19.90
C ARG A 162 5.10 -1.99 -19.43
N SER A 163 4.35 -1.98 -18.33
CA SER A 163 3.65 -0.79 -17.80
C SER A 163 4.61 0.31 -17.35
N HIS A 164 5.77 -0.05 -16.81
CA HIS A 164 6.78 0.94 -16.40
C HIS A 164 7.36 1.73 -17.60
N GLU A 165 7.24 1.22 -18.83
CA GLU A 165 7.63 1.96 -20.03
C GLU A 165 6.66 3.11 -20.34
N CYS A 166 5.41 3.00 -19.90
CA CYS A 166 4.37 4.01 -20.12
C CYS A 166 4.46 5.17 -19.12
N SER A 167 3.92 6.32 -19.53
CA SER A 167 3.74 7.50 -18.67
C SER A 167 2.96 7.15 -17.39
N ASN A 168 3.14 7.97 -16.35
CA ASN A 168 2.66 7.64 -15.00
C ASN A 168 1.13 7.50 -14.87
N ASP A 169 0.39 8.05 -15.82
CA ASP A 169 -1.08 7.98 -15.96
C ASP A 169 -1.55 6.77 -16.81
N SER A 170 -0.63 5.90 -17.22
CA SER A 170 -0.89 4.81 -18.17
C SER A 170 -0.25 3.48 -17.75
N VAL A 171 -0.81 2.38 -18.21
CA VAL A 171 -0.29 1.01 -18.06
C VAL A 171 -0.25 0.29 -19.41
N CYS A 172 0.54 -0.78 -19.51
CA CYS A 172 0.71 -1.51 -20.76
C CYS A 172 -0.28 -2.67 -20.86
N VAL A 173 -1.25 -2.54 -21.77
CA VAL A 173 -2.20 -3.61 -22.11
C VAL A 173 -2.38 -3.64 -23.62
N ASN A 174 -2.61 -4.82 -24.20
CA ASN A 174 -2.64 -5.03 -25.65
C ASN A 174 -1.39 -4.44 -26.35
N SER A 175 -0.24 -4.55 -25.71
CA SER A 175 1.05 -3.97 -26.16
C SER A 175 0.98 -2.46 -26.46
N THR A 176 0.08 -1.74 -25.80
CA THR A 176 -0.17 -0.31 -26.00
C THR A 176 -0.32 0.41 -24.67
N CYS A 177 0.32 1.57 -24.52
CA CYS A 177 0.14 2.40 -23.34
C CYS A 177 -1.30 2.93 -23.30
N THR A 178 -2.05 2.43 -22.32
CA THR A 178 -3.47 2.67 -22.12
C THR A 178 -3.65 3.43 -20.81
N GLU A 179 -4.48 4.46 -20.86
CA GLU A 179 -4.76 5.30 -19.70
C GLU A 179 -5.39 4.49 -18.57
N ILE A 180 -4.95 4.76 -17.34
CA ILE A 180 -5.47 4.11 -16.13
C ILE A 180 -6.97 4.38 -15.98
N GLY A 181 -7.74 3.33 -15.71
CA GLY A 181 -9.17 3.39 -15.49
C GLY A 181 -10.00 3.74 -16.73
N SER A 182 -9.47 3.56 -17.94
CA SER A 182 -10.13 3.92 -19.20
C SER A 182 -10.93 2.78 -19.85
N LEU A 183 -10.62 1.51 -19.54
CA LEU A 183 -11.29 0.35 -20.13
C LEU A 183 -12.57 0.01 -19.37
N LYS A 184 -13.70 -0.07 -20.09
CA LYS A 184 -15.01 -0.37 -19.51
C LYS A 184 -15.14 -1.82 -19.08
N SER A 185 -16.00 -2.08 -18.08
CA SER A 185 -16.44 -3.43 -17.74
C SER A 185 -16.92 -4.17 -18.99
N GLY A 186 -16.52 -5.43 -19.14
CA GLY A 186 -16.76 -6.23 -20.34
C GLY A 186 -15.59 -6.25 -21.35
N THR A 187 -14.68 -5.28 -21.30
CA THR A 187 -13.56 -5.17 -22.25
C THR A 187 -12.54 -6.28 -22.03
N LYS A 188 -12.17 -6.98 -23.12
CA LYS A 188 -11.07 -7.94 -23.09
C LYS A 188 -9.73 -7.25 -23.34
N LEU A 189 -8.70 -7.72 -22.66
CA LEU A 189 -7.34 -7.23 -22.83
C LEU A 189 -6.33 -8.36 -22.66
N ASN A 190 -5.18 -8.19 -23.30
CA ASN A 190 -4.02 -9.03 -23.12
C ASN A 190 -2.99 -8.25 -22.33
N ALA A 191 -2.44 -8.86 -21.28
CA ALA A 191 -1.37 -8.25 -20.51
C ALA A 191 -0.28 -9.28 -20.26
N VAL A 192 0.95 -8.80 -20.07
CA VAL A 192 2.03 -9.63 -19.56
C VAL A 192 1.68 -9.95 -18.11
N ASP A 193 1.43 -11.22 -17.85
CA ASP A 193 1.12 -11.79 -16.54
C ASP A 193 2.35 -12.57 -16.04
N ASP A 194 3.41 -11.80 -15.93
CA ASP A 194 4.62 -12.22 -15.25
C ASP A 194 4.42 -11.74 -13.81
N ASN A 195 4.66 -12.59 -12.81
CA ASN A 195 4.51 -12.31 -11.36
C ASN A 195 5.39 -11.15 -10.85
N GLN A 196 5.77 -10.22 -11.71
CA GLN A 196 6.51 -9.02 -11.41
C GLN A 196 5.60 -8.02 -10.70
N LEU A 197 6.02 -7.67 -9.50
CA LEU A 197 5.38 -6.74 -8.57
C LEU A 197 5.14 -5.32 -9.11
N TYR A 198 5.45 -5.03 -10.37
CA TYR A 198 5.55 -3.67 -10.92
C TYR A 198 4.66 -3.38 -12.14
N GLU A 199 3.93 -4.38 -12.66
CA GLU A 199 3.25 -4.23 -13.96
C GLU A 199 1.78 -3.80 -13.85
N HIS A 200 1.13 -3.99 -12.70
CA HIS A 200 -0.25 -3.59 -12.36
C HIS A 200 -1.23 -3.35 -13.54
N PRO A 201 -1.40 -4.28 -14.50
CA PRO A 201 -2.10 -3.96 -15.74
C PRO A 201 -3.63 -3.89 -15.54
N TRP A 202 -4.13 -4.44 -14.43
CA TRP A 202 -5.52 -4.32 -13.96
C TRP A 202 -5.95 -2.86 -13.75
N LEU A 203 -5.00 -1.94 -13.53
CA LEU A 203 -5.28 -0.51 -13.43
C LEU A 203 -5.85 0.07 -14.73
N ALA A 204 -5.75 -0.62 -15.87
CA ALA A 204 -6.41 -0.18 -17.11
C ALA A 204 -7.95 -0.22 -17.01
N CYS A 205 -8.50 -1.12 -16.20
CA CYS A 205 -9.95 -1.29 -16.05
C CYS A 205 -10.55 -0.18 -15.20
N GLU A 206 -11.73 0.34 -15.55
CA GLU A 206 -12.36 1.48 -14.86
C GLU A 206 -12.62 1.23 -13.37
N THR A 207 -12.87 -0.03 -13.02
CA THR A 207 -13.15 -0.57 -11.69
C THR A 207 -11.90 -1.03 -10.96
N PHE A 208 -10.72 -0.95 -11.59
CA PHE A 208 -9.47 -1.49 -11.06
C PHE A 208 -9.55 -3.00 -10.78
N TYR A 209 -10.40 -3.72 -11.52
CA TYR A 209 -10.60 -5.14 -11.36
C TYR A 209 -10.76 -5.84 -12.72
N TRP A 210 -10.24 -7.07 -12.78
CA TRP A 210 -10.30 -7.91 -13.97
C TRP A 210 -10.48 -9.39 -13.61
N GLU A 211 -10.95 -10.18 -14.57
CA GLU A 211 -11.08 -11.62 -14.48
C GLU A 211 -10.11 -12.28 -15.45
N PHE A 212 -9.36 -13.27 -14.97
CA PHE A 212 -8.50 -14.11 -15.81
C PHE A 212 -9.36 -14.99 -16.72
N LEU A 213 -9.08 -15.03 -18.02
CA LEU A 213 -9.77 -15.90 -18.96
C LEU A 213 -8.91 -17.11 -19.34
N LYS A 214 -7.69 -16.86 -19.82
CA LYS A 214 -6.77 -17.92 -20.27
C LYS A 214 -5.35 -17.40 -20.47
N TRP A 215 -4.40 -18.31 -20.42
CA TRP A 215 -3.03 -18.06 -20.87
C TRP A 215 -2.96 -17.92 -22.40
N LEU A 216 -2.09 -17.03 -22.87
CA LEU A 216 -1.72 -16.92 -24.29
C LEU A 216 -0.60 -17.92 -24.65
N PRO A 217 -0.34 -18.18 -25.95
CA PRO A 217 0.64 -19.17 -26.39
C PRO A 217 2.09 -18.92 -25.90
N ASP A 218 2.44 -17.67 -25.57
CA ASP A 218 3.76 -17.29 -25.07
C ASP A 218 4.00 -17.69 -23.59
N LYS A 219 2.95 -18.12 -22.87
CA LYS A 219 2.95 -18.52 -21.45
C LYS A 219 3.45 -17.46 -20.47
N ILE A 220 3.64 -16.23 -20.92
CA ILE A 220 4.01 -15.07 -20.10
C ILE A 220 2.95 -13.99 -20.16
N SER A 221 2.02 -14.09 -21.11
CA SER A 221 0.89 -13.19 -21.26
C SER A 221 -0.41 -13.95 -21.05
N ALA A 222 -1.42 -13.26 -20.55
CA ALA A 222 -2.76 -13.80 -20.37
C ALA A 222 -3.82 -12.87 -20.93
N GLU A 223 -4.94 -13.47 -21.36
CA GLU A 223 -6.16 -12.76 -21.71
C GLU A 223 -7.00 -12.57 -20.43
N TYR A 224 -7.40 -11.32 -20.21
CA TYR A 224 -8.20 -10.86 -19.10
C TYR A 224 -9.47 -10.16 -19.61
N LYS A 225 -10.43 -9.97 -18.72
CA LYS A 225 -11.63 -9.17 -18.96
C LYS A 225 -11.87 -8.20 -17.82
N CYS A 226 -11.97 -6.91 -18.11
CA CYS A 226 -12.41 -5.93 -17.11
C CYS A 226 -13.80 -6.28 -16.61
N LYS A 227 -14.01 -6.20 -15.29
CA LYS A 227 -15.26 -6.61 -14.66
C LYS A 227 -15.51 -5.77 -13.41
N ASP A 228 -16.76 -5.73 -12.99
CA ASP A 228 -17.08 -5.23 -11.66
C ASP A 228 -16.49 -6.18 -10.61
N PRO A 229 -15.82 -5.65 -9.58
CA PRO A 229 -15.24 -6.48 -8.54
C PRO A 229 -16.33 -7.19 -7.75
N PRO A 230 -16.10 -8.45 -7.33
CA PRO A 230 -17.09 -9.20 -6.57
C PRO A 230 -17.25 -8.59 -5.18
N HIS A 231 -18.49 -8.49 -4.71
CA HIS A 231 -18.83 -8.06 -3.35
C HIS A 231 -19.20 -9.26 -2.46
N SER A 232 -19.10 -9.07 -1.15
CA SER A 232 -19.50 -10.04 -0.13
C SER A 232 -21.02 -10.26 -0.13
N ASN A 233 -21.47 -11.52 -0.24
CA ASN A 233 -22.91 -11.83 -0.30
C ASN A 233 -23.62 -11.58 1.04
N ASN A 234 -22.91 -11.78 2.15
CA ASN A 234 -23.44 -11.66 3.50
C ASN A 234 -23.17 -10.28 4.13
N GLY A 235 -22.73 -9.32 3.33
CA GLY A 235 -22.26 -8.01 3.78
C GLY A 235 -20.77 -7.99 4.14
N GLN A 236 -20.21 -6.78 4.12
CA GLN A 236 -18.82 -6.52 4.45
C GLN A 236 -18.49 -6.90 5.90
N ALA A 237 -17.43 -7.68 6.10
CA ALA A 237 -17.02 -8.21 7.40
C ALA A 237 -18.17 -8.92 8.15
N ALA A 238 -18.93 -9.77 7.45
CA ALA A 238 -19.90 -10.65 8.09
C ALA A 238 -19.22 -11.63 9.07
N GLU A 239 -19.88 -11.94 10.19
CA GLU A 239 -19.42 -12.98 11.11
C GLU A 239 -19.42 -14.34 10.41
N CYS A 240 -18.41 -15.16 10.66
CA CYS A 240 -18.20 -16.44 10.00
C CYS A 240 -17.71 -17.52 10.97
N GLN A 241 -17.96 -18.79 10.63
CA GLN A 241 -17.39 -19.95 11.32
C GLN A 241 -16.23 -20.56 10.52
N GLY A 242 -16.21 -20.35 9.20
CA GLY A 242 -15.08 -20.68 8.34
C GLY A 242 -15.14 -19.94 7.01
N SER A 243 -14.07 -20.02 6.22
CA SER A 243 -13.96 -19.27 4.96
C SER A 243 -15.04 -19.62 3.93
N TYR A 244 -15.70 -20.78 4.04
CA TYR A 244 -16.84 -21.13 3.19
C TYR A 244 -18.08 -20.27 3.41
N ASP A 245 -18.20 -19.61 4.57
CA ASP A 245 -19.28 -18.66 4.86
C ASP A 245 -19.03 -17.30 4.18
N CYS A 246 -17.79 -17.07 3.74
CA CYS A 246 -17.32 -15.82 3.15
C CYS A 246 -17.46 -15.79 1.63
N ARG A 247 -18.57 -16.32 1.11
CA ARG A 247 -18.83 -16.34 -0.34
C ARG A 247 -19.07 -14.93 -0.87
N VAL A 248 -18.46 -14.67 -2.01
CA VAL A 248 -18.66 -13.45 -2.78
C VAL A 248 -19.54 -13.71 -4.00
N SER A 249 -19.99 -12.64 -4.64
CA SER A 249 -20.96 -12.67 -5.75
C SER A 249 -20.53 -13.47 -6.99
N ASP A 250 -19.23 -13.72 -7.19
CA ASP A 250 -18.74 -14.54 -8.30
C ASP A 250 -18.57 -16.03 -7.95
N GLY A 251 -18.95 -16.43 -6.73
CA GLY A 251 -18.90 -17.80 -6.24
C GLY A 251 -17.58 -18.19 -5.56
N HIS A 252 -16.53 -17.35 -5.62
CA HIS A 252 -15.34 -17.52 -4.79
C HIS A 252 -15.64 -17.17 -3.33
N HIS A 253 -14.63 -17.31 -2.47
CA HIS A 253 -14.73 -16.90 -1.07
C HIS A 253 -13.49 -16.12 -0.63
N THR A 254 -13.70 -15.18 0.29
CA THR A 254 -12.63 -14.50 1.02
C THR A 254 -12.23 -15.30 2.27
N TYR A 255 -11.44 -14.74 3.17
CA TYR A 255 -10.91 -15.45 4.33
C TYR A 255 -11.72 -15.17 5.59
N CYS A 256 -12.06 -16.21 6.35
CA CYS A 256 -12.60 -16.04 7.71
C CYS A 256 -11.45 -15.93 8.71
N GLN A 257 -11.34 -14.81 9.42
CA GLN A 257 -10.24 -14.56 10.36
C GLN A 257 -10.75 -14.00 11.70
N CYS A 258 -10.10 -14.37 12.80
CA CYS A 258 -10.42 -13.84 14.13
C CYS A 258 -9.92 -12.40 14.28
N GLY A 259 -10.82 -11.50 14.69
CA GLY A 259 -10.51 -10.10 15.00
C GLY A 259 -10.33 -9.82 16.50
N LEU A 260 -10.11 -8.55 16.83
CA LEU A 260 -9.94 -8.03 18.19
C LEU A 260 -11.20 -8.18 19.07
N SER A 261 -12.37 -8.34 18.46
CA SER A 261 -13.63 -8.63 19.18
C SER A 261 -13.70 -10.06 19.73
N GLY A 262 -12.73 -10.93 19.38
CA GLY A 262 -12.75 -12.35 19.71
C GLY A 262 -13.68 -13.18 18.82
N LYS A 263 -14.41 -12.54 17.90
CA LYS A 263 -15.22 -13.19 16.86
C LYS A 263 -14.42 -13.31 15.56
N SER A 264 -14.88 -14.19 14.68
CA SER A 264 -14.33 -14.34 13.33
C SER A 264 -15.21 -13.63 12.32
N HIS A 265 -14.59 -12.88 11.42
CA HIS A 265 -15.27 -12.14 10.36
C HIS A 265 -14.59 -12.39 9.01
N CYS A 266 -15.38 -12.29 7.94
CA CYS A 266 -14.89 -12.41 6.57
C CYS A 266 -14.06 -11.20 6.18
N SER A 267 -12.88 -11.42 5.61
CA SER A 267 -12.10 -10.36 4.99
C SER A 267 -12.87 -9.74 3.84
N LEU A 268 -12.63 -8.46 3.58
CA LEU A 268 -13.36 -7.73 2.57
C LEU A 268 -13.12 -8.28 1.16
N ALA A 269 -14.17 -8.27 0.35
CA ALA A 269 -14.08 -8.51 -1.07
C ALA A 269 -13.64 -7.23 -1.81
N GLU A 270 -13.10 -7.37 -3.02
CA GLU A 270 -12.64 -6.23 -3.82
C GLU A 270 -13.77 -5.25 -4.18
N GLY A 271 -15.02 -5.72 -4.19
CA GLY A 271 -16.22 -4.92 -4.45
C GLY A 271 -16.94 -4.40 -3.21
N ASP A 272 -16.41 -4.65 -2.01
CA ASP A 272 -16.98 -4.10 -0.79
C ASP A 272 -16.64 -2.60 -0.64
N HIS A 273 -17.44 -1.88 0.15
CA HIS A 273 -17.40 -0.41 0.23
C HIS A 273 -16.00 0.16 0.48
N TYR A 274 -15.27 -0.33 1.50
CA TYR A 274 -13.92 0.18 1.81
C TYR A 274 -12.91 -0.10 0.69
N SER A 275 -13.04 -1.22 -0.03
CA SER A 275 -12.21 -1.55 -1.20
C SER A 275 -12.49 -0.58 -2.36
N LEU A 276 -13.77 -0.25 -2.60
CA LEU A 276 -14.17 0.70 -3.63
C LEU A 276 -13.73 2.13 -3.32
N GLU A 277 -13.87 2.59 -2.08
CA GLU A 277 -13.37 3.91 -1.67
C GLU A 277 -11.84 3.98 -1.76
N PHE A 278 -11.11 2.92 -1.39
CA PHE A 278 -9.66 2.86 -1.64
C PHE A 278 -9.33 3.04 -3.12
N ASN A 279 -10.01 2.30 -4.01
CA ASN A 279 -9.79 2.41 -5.45
C ASN A 279 -10.08 3.82 -5.98
N LYS A 280 -11.07 4.52 -5.43
CA LYS A 280 -11.37 5.93 -5.77
C LYS A 280 -10.19 6.85 -5.43
N PHE A 281 -9.65 6.81 -4.21
CA PHE A 281 -8.51 7.65 -3.84
C PHE A 281 -7.22 7.23 -4.56
N HIS A 282 -7.04 5.94 -4.80
CA HIS A 282 -5.92 5.44 -5.59
C HIS A 282 -6.02 5.88 -7.05
N LYS A 283 -7.22 5.98 -7.61
CA LYS A 283 -7.43 6.55 -8.95
C LYS A 283 -7.10 8.05 -8.98
N GLN A 284 -7.53 8.81 -7.98
CA GLN A 284 -7.19 10.24 -7.86
C GLN A 284 -5.69 10.48 -7.85
N TRP A 285 -4.90 9.61 -7.21
CA TRP A 285 -3.43 9.67 -7.26
C TRP A 285 -2.88 9.64 -8.68
N PHE A 286 -3.33 8.70 -9.52
CA PHE A 286 -2.79 8.58 -10.89
C PHE A 286 -3.16 9.75 -11.80
N PHE A 287 -4.22 10.50 -11.47
CA PHE A 287 -4.61 11.72 -12.18
C PHE A 287 -4.04 12.99 -11.54
N SER A 288 -3.33 12.87 -10.43
CA SER A 288 -2.71 13.99 -9.75
C SER A 288 -1.43 14.41 -10.48
N PRO A 289 -1.13 15.72 -10.62
CA PRO A 289 0.12 16.15 -11.23
C PRO A 289 1.36 15.68 -10.46
N GLU A 290 1.21 15.42 -9.16
CA GLU A 290 2.29 14.97 -8.28
C GLU A 290 2.78 13.55 -8.57
N VAL A 291 1.97 12.71 -9.25
CA VAL A 291 2.41 11.37 -9.68
C VAL A 291 3.67 11.43 -10.53
N HIS A 292 3.90 12.53 -11.26
CA HIS A 292 5.06 12.74 -12.12
C HIS A 292 6.37 13.00 -11.35
N ASN A 293 6.30 13.22 -10.04
CA ASN A 293 7.49 13.26 -9.18
C ASN A 293 8.03 11.85 -8.90
N CYS A 294 7.23 10.81 -9.14
CA CYS A 294 7.65 9.43 -9.02
C CYS A 294 8.29 8.93 -10.31
N ASN A 295 9.32 8.10 -10.17
CA ASN A 295 9.79 7.36 -11.33
C ASN A 295 8.77 6.31 -11.80
N ALA A 296 9.08 5.73 -12.97
CA ALA A 296 8.21 4.81 -13.65
C ALA A 296 7.61 3.69 -12.77
N ILE A 297 8.38 3.15 -11.83
CA ILE A 297 7.92 2.05 -10.96
C ILE A 297 7.41 2.57 -9.62
N GLY A 298 8.09 3.57 -9.07
CA GLY A 298 7.77 4.17 -7.78
C GLY A 298 6.36 4.74 -7.71
N ARG A 299 5.75 5.09 -8.85
CA ARG A 299 4.35 5.56 -8.90
C ARG A 299 3.32 4.58 -8.34
N PHE A 300 3.64 3.28 -8.32
CA PHE A 300 2.80 2.23 -7.76
C PHE A 300 3.15 1.90 -6.30
N GLN A 301 4.24 2.46 -5.79
CA GLN A 301 4.78 2.13 -4.47
C GLN A 301 4.28 3.14 -3.44
N GLY A 302 3.83 2.64 -2.29
CA GLY A 302 3.30 3.46 -1.20
C GLY A 302 4.24 4.59 -0.78
N GLN A 303 5.56 4.35 -0.78
CA GLN A 303 6.54 5.38 -0.42
C GLN A 303 6.43 6.64 -1.29
N CYS A 304 6.36 6.51 -2.62
CA CYS A 304 6.28 7.69 -3.47
C CYS A 304 4.90 8.37 -3.41
N ILE A 305 3.85 7.57 -3.24
CA ILE A 305 2.50 8.07 -3.00
C ILE A 305 2.50 8.96 -1.76
N LEU A 306 3.02 8.47 -0.63
CA LEU A 306 3.04 9.20 0.63
C LEU A 306 3.97 10.43 0.63
N ASP A 307 5.04 10.39 -0.16
CA ASP A 307 5.95 11.54 -0.29
C ASP A 307 5.27 12.74 -0.95
N TYR A 308 4.35 12.50 -1.89
CA TYR A 308 3.88 13.52 -2.82
C TYR A 308 2.37 13.74 -2.84
N MET A 309 1.58 12.77 -2.40
CA MET A 309 0.15 12.91 -2.27
C MET A 309 -0.16 14.02 -1.26
N ASN A 310 -1.06 14.93 -1.65
CA ASN A 310 -1.52 15.99 -0.76
C ASN A 310 -2.01 15.40 0.58
N LYS A 311 -1.71 16.06 1.71
CA LYS A 311 -2.04 15.56 3.04
C LYS A 311 -3.50 15.13 3.21
N ASN A 312 -4.45 15.92 2.72
CA ASN A 312 -5.87 15.59 2.82
C ASN A 312 -6.20 14.30 2.06
N LEU A 313 -5.73 14.20 0.80
CA LEU A 313 -5.89 12.99 -0.01
C LEU A 313 -5.18 11.78 0.62
N SER A 314 -3.99 11.98 1.19
CA SER A 314 -3.20 10.93 1.83
C SER A 314 -3.88 10.36 3.07
N ASN A 315 -4.54 11.19 3.89
CA ASN A 315 -5.27 10.70 5.06
C ASN A 315 -6.41 9.75 4.64
N TYR A 316 -7.19 10.11 3.62
CA TYR A 316 -8.23 9.23 3.09
C TYR A 316 -7.65 7.98 2.43
N TYR A 317 -6.60 8.13 1.61
CA TYR A 317 -5.93 7.00 0.96
C TYR A 317 -5.43 5.98 1.98
N ILE A 318 -4.73 6.43 3.03
CA ILE A 318 -4.20 5.57 4.10
C ILE A 318 -5.34 4.94 4.90
N TYR A 319 -6.35 5.72 5.26
CA TYR A 319 -7.51 5.22 6.00
C TYR A 319 -8.18 4.08 5.24
N TYR A 320 -8.54 4.28 3.97
CA TYR A 320 -9.22 3.26 3.17
C TYR A 320 -8.29 2.11 2.78
N TYR A 321 -6.99 2.33 2.66
CA TYR A 321 -6.01 1.25 2.49
C TYR A 321 -6.00 0.30 3.71
N ILE A 322 -5.96 0.85 4.94
CA ILE A 322 -6.03 0.07 6.17
C ILE A 322 -7.38 -0.65 6.28
N MET A 323 -8.49 0.04 6.01
CA MET A 323 -9.83 -0.54 6.10
C MET A 323 -10.04 -1.66 5.09
N LYS A 324 -9.60 -1.48 3.84
CA LYS A 324 -9.60 -2.53 2.81
C LYS A 324 -8.91 -3.81 3.32
N GLY A 325 -7.74 -3.67 3.91
CA GLY A 325 -6.91 -4.81 4.33
C GLY A 325 -7.29 -5.43 5.67
N SER A 326 -7.94 -4.68 6.57
CA SER A 326 -8.02 -5.07 7.99
C SER A 326 -9.34 -4.75 8.69
N TYR A 327 -10.37 -4.24 8.01
CA TYR A 327 -11.65 -3.91 8.66
C TYR A 327 -12.28 -5.09 9.41
N HIS A 328 -12.20 -6.30 8.84
CA HIS A 328 -12.70 -7.52 9.47
C HIS A 328 -12.01 -7.86 10.81
N LEU A 329 -10.80 -7.34 11.03
CA LEU A 329 -10.04 -7.58 12.27
C LEU A 329 -10.44 -6.62 13.40
N ILE A 330 -11.03 -5.48 13.08
CA ILE A 330 -11.51 -4.50 14.07
C ILE A 330 -13.04 -4.46 14.17
N LYS A 331 -13.72 -5.25 13.36
CA LYS A 331 -15.18 -5.31 13.34
C LYS A 331 -15.71 -5.73 14.71
N ASP A 332 -16.61 -4.91 15.23
CA ASP A 332 -17.29 -5.07 16.51
C ASP A 332 -16.35 -5.13 17.73
N ALA A 333 -15.09 -4.71 17.58
CA ALA A 333 -14.13 -4.64 18.68
C ALA A 333 -14.43 -3.46 19.60
N ASP A 334 -14.12 -3.61 20.89
CA ASP A 334 -14.18 -2.52 21.86
C ASP A 334 -13.25 -1.37 21.41
N GLU A 335 -13.75 -0.14 21.42
CA GLU A 335 -13.01 1.05 21.03
C GLU A 335 -11.67 1.17 21.77
N LYS A 336 -11.61 0.77 23.04
CA LYS A 336 -10.37 0.77 23.83
C LYS A 336 -9.32 -0.17 23.26
N LEU A 337 -9.73 -1.36 22.78
CA LEU A 337 -8.82 -2.30 22.12
C LEU A 337 -8.37 -1.75 20.76
N VAL A 338 -9.29 -1.16 20.00
CA VAL A 338 -8.97 -0.53 18.71
C VAL A 338 -7.97 0.61 18.88
N LYS A 339 -8.13 1.47 19.90
CA LYS A 339 -7.21 2.57 20.19
C LYS A 339 -5.78 2.08 20.47
N VAL A 340 -5.63 0.93 21.14
CA VAL A 340 -4.32 0.37 21.49
C VAL A 340 -3.70 -0.40 20.32
N PHE A 341 -4.47 -1.28 19.68
CA PHE A 341 -3.95 -2.23 18.70
C PHE A 341 -4.06 -1.78 17.25
N ALA A 342 -4.91 -0.78 16.96
CA ALA A 342 -5.03 -0.13 15.64
C ALA A 342 -4.99 1.40 15.78
N PRO A 343 -3.96 1.96 16.42
CA PRO A 343 -3.93 3.38 16.82
C PRO A 343 -3.97 4.33 15.62
N ARG A 344 -3.38 3.92 14.48
CA ARG A 344 -3.34 4.71 13.25
C ARG A 344 -4.72 4.81 12.60
N PHE A 345 -5.41 3.68 12.45
CA PHE A 345 -6.82 3.67 12.06
C PHE A 345 -7.63 4.57 12.99
N TYR A 346 -7.49 4.41 14.31
CA TYR A 346 -8.27 5.17 15.28
C TYR A 346 -8.06 6.68 15.11
N SER A 347 -6.81 7.13 15.01
CA SER A 347 -6.47 8.54 14.79
C SER A 347 -7.04 9.10 13.48
N LEU A 348 -6.93 8.35 12.37
CA LEU A 348 -7.50 8.75 11.08
C LEU A 348 -9.03 8.78 11.11
N ASN A 349 -9.66 7.80 11.76
CA ASN A 349 -11.11 7.74 11.92
C ASN A 349 -11.64 8.95 12.69
N GLN A 350 -10.96 9.37 13.77
CA GLN A 350 -11.32 10.59 14.51
C GLN A 350 -11.14 11.85 13.65
N THR A 351 -10.09 11.91 12.84
CA THR A 351 -9.84 13.03 11.93
C THR A 351 -10.91 13.14 10.82
N ILE A 352 -11.32 12.00 10.26
CA ILE A 352 -12.23 11.93 9.11
C ILE A 352 -13.71 11.98 9.55
N ASN A 353 -14.08 11.21 10.57
CA ASN A 353 -15.46 11.00 11.00
C ASN A 353 -15.80 11.66 12.35
N GLY A 354 -14.81 12.02 13.16
CA GLY A 354 -14.99 12.60 14.50
C GLY A 354 -15.17 14.13 14.53
N GLY A 355 -15.03 14.82 13.40
CA GLY A 355 -15.15 16.27 13.27
C GLY A 355 -16.55 16.87 13.48
N ASN A 356 -17.53 16.08 13.93
CA ASN A 356 -18.92 16.51 14.08
C ASN A 356 -19.26 17.06 15.49
N ASN A 357 -18.35 17.85 16.05
CA ASN A 357 -18.65 18.73 17.19
C ASN A 357 -18.00 20.10 16.99
N GLY A 358 -18.50 20.84 15.98
CA GLY A 358 -18.32 22.29 15.89
C GLY A 358 -17.70 22.78 14.58
N GLY A 359 -18.54 23.20 13.64
CA GLY A 359 -18.15 24.15 12.59
C GLY A 359 -18.20 23.61 11.17
N ASN A 360 -19.34 23.85 10.51
CA ASN A 360 -19.59 23.90 9.07
C ASN A 360 -19.14 22.68 8.24
N GLY A 361 -20.15 21.91 7.81
CA GLY A 361 -20.01 20.93 6.75
C GLY A 361 -19.41 21.57 5.49
N GLU A 362 -18.16 21.23 5.22
CA GLU A 362 -17.64 21.25 3.86
C GLU A 362 -17.89 19.88 3.24
N ASP A 363 -18.85 19.95 2.33
CA ASP A 363 -19.33 18.92 1.45
C ASP A 363 -18.17 18.18 0.74
N SER A 364 -18.13 16.85 0.89
CA SER A 364 -17.20 15.93 0.22
C SER A 364 -17.27 16.00 -1.31
N SER A 365 -18.23 16.76 -1.86
CA SER A 365 -18.39 17.07 -3.28
C SER A 365 -17.35 18.06 -3.85
N ARG A 366 -16.50 18.70 -3.02
CA ARG A 366 -15.53 19.72 -3.48
C ARG A 366 -14.09 19.25 -3.74
N LEU A 367 -13.81 17.96 -3.66
CA LEU A 367 -12.55 17.39 -4.13
C LEU A 367 -12.73 16.88 -5.57
N ILE A 368 -12.83 17.82 -6.52
CA ILE A 368 -12.73 17.57 -7.97
C ILE A 368 -11.45 18.21 -8.48
#